data_AF-A0A2S8XXN2-F1
#
_entry.id   AF-A0A2S8XXN2-F1
#
_cell.length_a   1.000
_cell.length_b   1.000
_cell.length_c   1.000
_cell.angle_alpha   90.00
_cell.angle_beta   90.00
_cell.angle_gamma   90.00
#
_symmetry.space_group_name_H-M   'P 1'
#
loop_
_entity.id
_entity.type
_entity.pdbx_description
1 polymer ?
#
loop_
_entity_poly.entity_id
_entity_poly.type
_entity_poly.pdbx_seq_one_letter_code
_entity_poly.pdbx_strand_id
1 'polypeptide(L)'
;MQGIVIWAQNGHLLGELLKHGVRFLVVGGTAVHLHDPSRDIAGADLDLLIESSPENAKHLMCALHALQVTPNFTEAEISTPVHPRQQIKLDCWGLFTDILTTGPDTHFEDEWSGAGEAFINGHQVRFASVDLLLAMKGGTGRAKDLNDIERLEALQI
;
A
#
# COMPACT_ATOMS: atom_id res chain seq x y z
N MET A 1 -2.72 -16.21 -11.70
CA MET A 1 -2.50 -15.13 -10.71
C MET A 1 -1.64 -15.69 -9.60
N GLN A 2 -0.60 -14.96 -9.21
CA GLN A 2 0.26 -15.32 -8.08
C GLN A 2 -0.49 -15.02 -6.77
N GLY A 3 -0.37 -15.93 -5.80
CA GLY A 3 -0.99 -15.80 -4.49
C GLY A 3 0.08 -15.82 -3.41
N ILE A 4 0.07 -14.83 -2.51
CA ILE A 4 1.02 -14.75 -1.39
C ILE A 4 0.27 -14.69 -0.06
N VAL A 5 0.96 -15.08 1.01
CA VAL A 5 0.46 -14.97 2.39
C VAL A 5 1.34 -13.98 3.13
N ILE A 6 0.72 -12.93 3.65
CA ILE A 6 1.31 -11.99 4.59
C ILE A 6 0.85 -12.33 6.01
N TRP A 7 1.66 -11.92 6.98
CA TRP A 7 1.54 -12.29 8.38
C TRP A 7 0.56 -11.39 9.15
N ALA A 8 0.31 -11.75 10.41
CA ALA A 8 -0.53 -11.01 11.37
C ALA A 8 -1.98 -10.77 10.90
N GLN A 9 -2.63 -9.72 11.40
CA GLN A 9 -4.01 -9.38 11.04
C GLN A 9 -4.12 -8.64 9.70
N ASN A 10 -3.02 -8.47 8.96
CA ASN A 10 -2.99 -7.73 7.69
C ASN A 10 -3.94 -8.32 6.65
N GLY A 11 -4.15 -9.65 6.63
CA GLY A 11 -5.15 -10.29 5.76
C GLY A 11 -6.59 -9.86 6.07
N HIS A 12 -6.95 -9.77 7.35
CA HIS A 12 -8.28 -9.29 7.77
C HIS A 12 -8.49 -7.82 7.41
N LEU A 13 -7.42 -7.01 7.54
CA LEU A 13 -7.45 -5.62 7.11
C LEU A 13 -7.79 -5.51 5.62
N LEU A 14 -7.09 -6.23 4.75
CA LEU A 14 -7.38 -6.23 3.31
C LEU A 14 -8.83 -6.62 3.02
N GLY A 15 -9.35 -7.64 3.72
CA GLY A 15 -10.74 -8.07 3.58
C GLY A 15 -11.75 -6.95 3.92
N GLU A 16 -11.57 -6.26 5.03
CA GLU A 16 -12.48 -5.17 5.43
C GLU A 16 -12.33 -3.91 4.56
N LEU A 17 -11.13 -3.60 4.09
CA LEU A 17 -10.91 -2.51 3.12
C LEU A 17 -11.67 -2.77 1.82
N LEU A 18 -11.55 -3.98 1.25
CA LEU A 18 -12.26 -4.36 0.02
C LEU A 18 -13.78 -4.34 0.22
N LYS A 19 -14.27 -4.87 1.34
CA LYS A 19 -15.69 -4.92 1.67
C LYS A 19 -16.33 -3.54 1.80
N HIS A 20 -15.58 -2.54 2.23
CA HIS A 20 -16.04 -1.15 2.33
C HIS A 20 -15.73 -0.32 1.08
N GLY A 21 -15.20 -0.92 0.03
CA GLY A 21 -14.91 -0.21 -1.22
C GLY A 21 -13.77 0.81 -1.09
N VAL A 22 -12.80 0.54 -0.22
CA VAL A 22 -11.60 1.38 -0.12
C VAL A 22 -10.74 1.17 -1.36
N ARG A 23 -10.40 2.27 -2.03
CA ARG A 23 -9.46 2.31 -3.15
C ARG A 23 -8.04 2.46 -2.61
N PHE A 24 -7.25 1.41 -2.79
CA PHE A 24 -5.86 1.35 -2.36
C PHE A 24 -5.00 0.50 -3.31
N LEU A 25 -3.71 0.80 -3.37
CA LEU A 25 -2.70 -0.03 -4.00
C LEU A 25 -1.78 -0.62 -2.93
N VAL A 26 -1.47 -1.91 -3.03
CA VAL A 26 -0.35 -2.51 -2.29
C VAL A 26 0.94 -1.96 -2.89
N VAL A 27 1.80 -1.40 -2.05
CA VAL A 27 3.09 -0.81 -2.44
C VAL A 27 4.23 -1.44 -1.63
N GLY A 28 5.40 -0.79 -1.64
CA GLY A 28 6.52 -1.17 -0.78
C GLY A 28 7.07 -2.57 -1.07
N GLY A 29 7.62 -3.22 -0.05
CA GLY A 29 8.33 -4.50 -0.21
C GLY A 29 7.43 -5.64 -0.71
N THR A 30 6.15 -5.63 -0.31
CA THR A 30 5.16 -6.62 -0.76
C THR A 30 4.90 -6.51 -2.26
N ALA A 31 4.76 -5.28 -2.78
CA ALA A 31 4.59 -5.08 -4.22
C ALA A 31 5.86 -5.42 -5.02
N VAL A 32 7.05 -5.12 -4.48
CA VAL A 32 8.33 -5.55 -5.08
C VAL A 32 8.38 -7.07 -5.18
N HIS A 33 7.99 -7.80 -4.13
CA HIS A 33 7.94 -9.27 -4.15
C HIS A 33 6.98 -9.84 -5.21
N LEU A 34 5.85 -9.17 -5.45
CA LEU A 34 4.91 -9.59 -6.48
C LEU A 34 5.47 -9.47 -7.90
N HIS A 35 6.43 -8.55 -8.12
CA HIS A 35 7.18 -8.43 -9.36
C HIS A 35 8.42 -9.35 -9.39
N ASP A 36 9.15 -9.43 -8.28
CA ASP A 36 10.35 -10.26 -8.08
C ASP A 36 10.22 -11.13 -6.81
N PRO A 37 9.80 -12.40 -6.96
CA PRO A 37 9.60 -13.32 -5.83
C PRO A 37 10.86 -13.61 -5.00
N SER A 38 12.06 -13.21 -5.45
CA SER A 38 13.30 -13.36 -4.69
C SER A 38 13.45 -12.31 -3.58
N ARG A 39 12.57 -11.30 -3.52
CA ARG A 39 12.53 -10.32 -2.43
C ARG A 39 11.84 -10.94 -1.21
N ASP A 40 12.58 -11.20 -0.14
CA ASP A 40 12.00 -11.76 1.09
C ASP A 40 11.02 -10.77 1.74
N ILE A 41 9.82 -11.22 2.12
CA ILE A 41 8.78 -10.42 2.80
C ILE A 41 8.43 -10.96 4.18
N ALA A 42 9.21 -11.90 4.71
CA ALA A 42 9.02 -12.41 6.07
C ALA A 42 9.14 -11.27 7.09
N GLY A 43 8.05 -11.01 7.82
CA GLY A 43 8.00 -9.94 8.81
C GLY A 43 8.03 -8.52 8.24
N ALA A 44 7.80 -8.35 6.93
CA ALA A 44 7.69 -7.03 6.32
C ALA A 44 6.33 -6.38 6.63
N ASP A 45 6.30 -5.06 6.83
CA ASP A 45 5.07 -4.30 6.97
C ASP A 45 4.29 -4.32 5.63
N LEU A 46 2.96 -4.24 5.72
CA LEU A 46 2.08 -4.05 4.56
C LEU A 46 1.99 -2.55 4.25
N ASP A 47 2.56 -2.10 3.15
CA ASP A 47 2.45 -0.70 2.73
C ASP A 47 1.25 -0.53 1.78
N LEU A 48 0.36 0.42 2.07
CA LEU A 48 -0.83 0.71 1.27
C LEU A 48 -0.86 2.18 0.83
N LEU A 49 -0.89 2.43 -0.47
CA LEU A 49 -1.16 3.77 -1.02
C LEU A 49 -2.68 3.95 -1.17
N ILE A 50 -3.25 4.88 -0.41
CA ILE A 50 -4.69 5.18 -0.39
C ILE A 50 -5.00 6.35 -1.35
N GLU A 51 -6.07 6.25 -2.13
CA GLU A 51 -6.58 7.38 -2.91
C GLU A 51 -6.98 8.53 -1.96
N SER A 52 -6.36 9.71 -2.11
CA SER A 52 -6.71 10.89 -1.32
C SER A 52 -7.98 11.57 -1.86
N SER A 53 -9.13 10.99 -1.53
CA SER A 53 -10.44 11.58 -1.77
C SER A 53 -11.29 11.58 -0.49
N PRO A 54 -12.20 12.57 -0.29
CA PRO A 54 -13.07 12.59 0.88
C PRO A 54 -13.98 11.35 0.99
N GLU A 55 -14.37 10.77 -0.14
CA GLU A 55 -15.19 9.56 -0.18
C GLU A 55 -14.38 8.34 0.26
N ASN A 56 -13.19 8.16 -0.29
CA ASN A 56 -12.33 7.04 0.08
C ASN A 56 -11.82 7.11 1.51
N ALA A 57 -11.55 8.32 2.03
CA ALA A 57 -11.23 8.54 3.44
C ALA A 57 -12.36 8.03 4.36
N LYS A 58 -13.63 8.29 4.03
CA LYS A 58 -14.78 7.77 4.79
C LYS A 58 -14.86 6.25 4.74
N HIS A 59 -14.67 5.65 3.55
CA HIS A 59 -14.64 4.20 3.41
C HIS A 59 -13.54 3.58 4.27
N LEU A 60 -12.35 4.18 4.29
CA LEU A 60 -11.25 3.75 5.14
C LEU A 60 -11.62 3.81 6.63
N MET A 61 -12.21 4.91 7.10
CA MET A 61 -12.64 5.03 8.50
C MET A 61 -13.71 3.98 8.85
N CYS A 62 -14.66 3.72 7.97
CA CYS A 62 -15.66 2.67 8.16
C CYS A 62 -15.01 1.27 8.26
N ALA A 63 -14.06 0.96 7.39
CA ALA A 63 -13.33 -0.32 7.42
C ALA A 63 -12.54 -0.51 8.72
N LEU A 64 -11.84 0.54 9.18
CA LEU A 64 -11.09 0.50 10.44
C LEU A 64 -12.02 0.35 11.66
N HIS A 65 -13.16 1.04 11.68
CA HIS A 65 -14.16 0.87 12.73
C HIS A 65 -14.76 -0.54 12.76
N ALA A 66 -14.97 -1.18 11.59
CA ALA A 66 -15.43 -2.57 11.52
C ALA A 66 -14.42 -3.55 12.13
N LEU A 67 -13.13 -3.21 12.09
CA LEU A 67 -12.03 -3.94 12.75
C LEU A 67 -11.83 -3.55 14.23
N GLN A 68 -12.68 -2.66 14.78
CA GLN A 68 -12.52 -2.08 16.12
C GLN A 68 -11.18 -1.34 16.28
N VAL A 69 -10.63 -0.84 15.18
CA VAL A 69 -9.42 0.00 15.13
C VAL A 69 -9.84 1.46 15.17
N THR A 70 -9.28 2.21 16.13
CA THR A 70 -9.47 3.67 16.21
C THR A 70 -8.16 4.33 15.79
N PRO A 71 -8.01 4.76 14.53
CA PRO A 71 -6.77 5.34 14.07
C PRO A 71 -6.50 6.69 14.73
N ASN A 72 -5.22 7.04 14.87
CA ASN A 72 -4.79 8.37 15.31
C ASN A 72 -4.60 9.33 14.12
N PHE A 73 -5.58 9.37 13.22
CA PHE A 73 -5.65 10.31 12.10
C PHE A 73 -7.10 10.64 11.77
N THR A 74 -7.30 11.75 11.07
CA THR A 74 -8.60 12.26 10.64
C THR A 74 -8.85 11.97 9.16
N GLU A 75 -10.14 11.98 8.76
CA GLU A 75 -10.52 11.91 7.33
C GLU A 75 -9.81 12.99 6.50
N ALA A 76 -9.63 14.19 7.07
CA ALA A 76 -8.99 15.32 6.40
C ALA A 76 -7.50 15.08 6.11
N GLU A 77 -6.80 14.37 6.99
CA GLU A 77 -5.41 13.96 6.75
C GLU A 77 -5.34 12.98 5.57
N ILE A 78 -6.26 12.01 5.49
CA ILE A 78 -6.27 11.05 4.36
C ILE A 78 -6.69 11.70 3.04
N SER A 79 -7.72 12.55 3.07
CA SER A 79 -8.33 13.11 1.87
C SER A 79 -7.55 14.25 1.22
N THR A 80 -6.51 14.75 1.88
CA THR A 80 -5.75 15.93 1.43
C THR A 80 -4.36 15.52 0.98
N PRO A 81 -4.05 15.56 -0.33
CA PRO A 81 -2.68 15.36 -0.81
C PRO A 81 -1.76 16.44 -0.24
N VAL A 82 -0.66 16.03 0.39
CA VAL A 82 0.33 16.92 0.99
C VAL A 82 1.75 16.57 0.55
N HIS A 83 2.65 17.55 0.66
CA HIS A 83 4.08 17.36 0.41
C HIS A 83 4.89 17.74 1.66
N PRO A 84 5.73 16.84 2.23
CA PRO A 84 5.90 15.43 1.85
C PRO A 84 4.63 14.60 2.07
N ARG A 85 4.52 13.49 1.32
CA ARG A 85 3.42 12.51 1.46
C ARG A 85 3.33 12.03 2.90
N GLN A 86 2.13 11.77 3.40
CA GLN A 86 1.98 11.23 4.74
C GLN A 86 2.23 9.73 4.72
N GLN A 87 2.94 9.26 5.74
CA GLN A 87 3.07 7.85 6.08
C GLN A 87 2.58 7.69 7.52
N ILE A 88 1.49 6.95 7.68
CA ILE A 88 0.78 6.77 8.94
C ILE A 88 0.89 5.31 9.32
N LYS A 89 1.51 5.05 10.46
CA LYS A 89 1.68 3.69 10.98
C LYS A 89 0.41 3.18 11.63
N LEU A 90 0.00 1.98 11.23
CA LEU A 90 -0.97 1.13 11.92
C LEU A 90 -0.22 -0.09 12.46
N ASP A 91 0.54 0.11 13.55
CA ASP A 91 1.38 -0.89 14.21
C ASP A 91 0.81 -1.38 15.56
N CYS A 92 -0.47 -1.15 15.77
CA CYS A 92 -1.24 -1.61 16.92
C CYS A 92 -2.39 -2.53 16.49
N TRP A 93 -3.04 -3.18 17.47
CA TRP A 93 -4.11 -4.17 17.22
C TRP A 93 -3.68 -5.39 16.38
N GLY A 94 -2.39 -5.71 16.37
CA GLY A 94 -1.85 -6.82 15.57
C GLY A 94 -1.83 -6.54 14.06
N LEU A 95 -1.94 -5.26 13.69
CA LEU A 95 -1.63 -4.79 12.35
C LEU A 95 -0.16 -4.38 12.28
N PHE A 96 0.41 -4.59 11.10
CA PHE A 96 1.75 -4.15 10.72
C PHE A 96 1.60 -3.56 9.34
N THR A 97 0.99 -2.39 9.28
CA THR A 97 0.59 -1.73 8.04
C THR A 97 0.96 -0.26 8.07
N ASP A 98 1.53 0.24 6.98
CA ASP A 98 1.73 1.66 6.77
C ASP A 98 0.72 2.16 5.74
N ILE A 99 -0.03 3.21 6.09
CA ILE A 99 -0.92 3.93 5.18
C ILE A 99 -0.17 5.12 4.60
N LEU A 100 -0.10 5.17 3.27
CA LEU A 100 0.52 6.25 2.52
C LEU A 100 -0.57 7.04 1.78
N THR A 101 -0.48 8.36 1.79
CA THR A 101 -1.35 9.22 0.97
C THR A 101 -0.69 9.55 -0.37
N THR A 102 -1.49 9.82 -1.39
CA THR A 102 -0.98 10.35 -2.66
C THR A 102 -0.41 11.75 -2.46
N GLY A 103 0.71 12.03 -3.14
CA GLY A 103 1.23 13.40 -3.23
C GLY A 103 0.44 14.24 -4.24
N PRO A 104 0.56 15.58 -4.21
CA PRO A 104 -0.08 16.46 -5.19
C PRO A 104 0.34 16.19 -6.65
N ASP A 105 1.47 15.51 -6.83
CA ASP A 105 2.09 15.10 -8.08
C ASP A 105 1.62 13.73 -8.58
N THR A 106 0.81 13.00 -7.80
CA THR A 106 0.38 11.64 -8.12
C THR A 106 -1.08 11.64 -8.57
N HIS A 107 -1.35 11.22 -9.82
CA HIS A 107 -2.71 11.02 -10.30
C HIS A 107 -3.14 9.57 -10.02
N PHE A 108 -3.92 9.36 -8.95
CA PHE A 108 -4.26 8.00 -8.49
C PHE A 108 -4.91 7.13 -9.56
N GLU A 109 -5.74 7.70 -10.45
CA GLU A 109 -6.39 6.92 -11.51
C GLU A 109 -5.42 6.33 -12.52
N ASP A 110 -4.33 7.04 -12.81
CA ASP A 110 -3.32 6.58 -13.77
C ASP A 110 -2.59 5.37 -13.16
N GLU A 111 -2.21 5.51 -11.89
CA GLU A 111 -1.58 4.43 -11.11
C GLU A 111 -2.52 3.24 -10.89
N TRP A 112 -3.80 3.51 -10.64
CA TRP A 112 -4.82 2.49 -10.49
C TRP A 112 -5.01 1.69 -11.77
N SER A 113 -5.05 2.36 -12.92
CA SER A 113 -5.21 1.75 -14.24
C SER A 113 -4.00 0.90 -14.63
N GLY A 114 -2.78 1.37 -14.32
CA GLY A 114 -1.53 0.66 -14.57
C GLY A 114 -1.16 -0.41 -13.54
N ALA A 115 -1.96 -0.60 -12.49
CA ALA A 115 -1.69 -1.53 -11.41
C ALA A 115 -1.80 -3.01 -11.84
N GLY A 116 -0.96 -3.86 -11.27
CA GLY A 116 -1.09 -5.31 -11.37
C GLY A 116 -2.18 -5.85 -10.42
N GLU A 117 -2.62 -7.09 -10.66
CA GLU A 117 -3.57 -7.79 -9.77
C GLU A 117 -2.96 -9.09 -9.23
N ALA A 118 -3.14 -9.33 -7.93
CA ALA A 118 -2.66 -10.53 -7.24
C ALA A 118 -3.62 -10.95 -6.14
N PHE A 119 -3.44 -12.18 -5.63
CA PHE A 119 -4.11 -12.63 -4.41
C PHE A 119 -3.19 -12.48 -3.20
N ILE A 120 -3.65 -11.80 -2.15
CA ILE A 120 -2.96 -11.72 -0.86
C ILE A 120 -3.91 -12.24 0.22
N ASN A 121 -3.51 -13.29 0.94
CA ASN A 121 -4.36 -13.99 1.92
C ASN A 121 -5.74 -14.38 1.36
N GLY A 122 -5.83 -14.68 0.05
CA GLY A 122 -7.07 -15.02 -0.63
C GLY A 122 -7.91 -13.83 -1.11
N HIS A 123 -7.49 -12.60 -0.85
CA HIS A 123 -8.14 -11.38 -1.33
C HIS A 123 -7.51 -10.91 -2.65
N GLN A 124 -8.34 -10.67 -3.67
CA GLN A 124 -7.88 -10.06 -4.92
C GLN A 124 -7.63 -8.57 -4.68
N VAL A 125 -6.38 -8.14 -4.85
CA VAL A 125 -5.94 -6.77 -4.60
C VAL A 125 -5.15 -6.23 -5.79
N ARG A 126 -5.07 -4.91 -5.88
CA ARG A 126 -4.19 -4.23 -6.82
C ARG A 126 -2.86 -3.89 -6.17
N PHE A 127 -1.77 -4.01 -6.92
CA PHE A 127 -0.43 -3.64 -6.46
C PHE A 127 0.26 -2.72 -7.47
N ALA A 128 1.12 -1.83 -6.96
CA ALA A 128 1.77 -0.80 -7.75
C ALA A 128 2.59 -1.35 -8.92
N SER A 129 2.61 -0.59 -10.01
CA SER A 129 3.50 -0.82 -11.14
C SER A 129 4.96 -0.66 -10.75
N VAL A 130 5.88 -1.20 -11.57
CA VAL A 130 7.32 -1.00 -11.38
C VAL A 130 7.67 0.49 -11.38
N ASP A 131 7.07 1.28 -12.29
CA ASP A 131 7.32 2.71 -12.42
C ASP A 131 6.91 3.49 -11.16
N LEU A 132 5.73 3.19 -10.59
CA LEU A 132 5.29 3.82 -9.35
C LEU A 132 6.21 3.45 -8.18
N LEU A 133 6.62 2.18 -8.08
CA LEU A 133 7.53 1.73 -7.03
C LEU A 133 8.89 2.43 -7.12
N LEU A 134 9.44 2.60 -8.32
CA LEU A 134 10.67 3.35 -8.56
C LEU A 134 10.51 4.83 -8.18
N ALA A 135 9.39 5.47 -8.59
CA ALA A 135 9.09 6.85 -8.25
C ALA A 135 8.96 7.07 -6.73
N MET A 136 8.31 6.15 -6.02
CA MET A 136 8.14 6.22 -4.56
C MET A 136 9.43 5.97 -3.78
N LYS A 137 10.35 5.17 -4.33
CA LYS A 137 11.64 4.85 -3.69
C LYS A 137 12.73 5.86 -4.01
N GLY A 138 12.62 6.55 -5.15
CA GLY A 138 13.51 7.63 -5.57
C GLY A 138 13.64 8.73 -4.50
N GLY A 139 14.88 9.09 -4.15
CA GLY A 139 15.16 10.22 -3.25
C GLY A 139 15.03 9.95 -1.75
N THR A 140 14.66 8.74 -1.32
CA THR A 140 14.50 8.39 0.12
C THR A 140 15.83 8.09 0.82
N GLY A 141 16.88 7.71 0.08
CA GLY A 141 18.23 7.43 0.60
C GLY A 141 18.35 6.23 1.53
N ARG A 142 17.29 5.42 1.73
CA ARG A 142 17.32 4.24 2.60
C ARG A 142 18.05 3.09 1.89
N ALA A 143 18.96 2.40 2.60
CA ALA A 143 19.73 1.30 2.03
C ALA A 143 18.85 0.14 1.49
N LYS A 144 17.69 -0.12 2.11
CA LYS A 144 16.72 -1.10 1.61
C LYS A 144 16.07 -0.67 0.29
N ASP A 145 15.90 0.63 0.07
CA ASP A 145 15.31 1.16 -1.16
C ASP A 145 16.28 1.05 -2.35
N LEU A 146 17.60 1.10 -2.12
CA LEU A 146 18.60 0.87 -3.19
C LEU A 146 18.51 -0.55 -3.77
N ASN A 147 18.44 -1.58 -2.92
CA ASN A 147 18.33 -2.96 -3.41
C ASN A 147 16.99 -3.22 -4.11
N ASP A 148 15.90 -2.64 -3.60
CA ASP A 148 14.60 -2.72 -4.27
C ASP A 148 14.62 -2.02 -5.64
N ILE A 149 15.29 -0.86 -5.76
CA ILE A 149 15.48 -0.16 -7.04
C ILE A 149 16.26 -1.03 -8.04
N GLU A 150 17.41 -1.58 -7.65
CA GLU A 150 18.22 -2.44 -8.53
C GLU A 150 17.41 -3.64 -9.08
N ARG A 151 16.59 -4.27 -8.23
CA ARG A 151 15.71 -5.37 -8.62
C ARG A 151 14.65 -4.92 -9.62
N LEU A 152 14.00 -3.78 -9.35
CA LEU A 152 12.95 -3.23 -10.19
C LEU A 152 13.48 -2.79 -11.56
N GLU A 153 14.65 -2.15 -11.60
CA GLU A 153 15.33 -1.76 -12.85
C GLU A 153 15.70 -2.98 -13.70
N ALA A 154 16.15 -4.07 -13.08
CA ALA A 154 16.47 -5.31 -13.78
C ALA A 154 15.26 -5.98 -14.48
N LEU A 155 14.02 -5.64 -14.08
CA LEU A 155 12.79 -6.13 -14.70
C LEU A 155 12.38 -5.34 -15.95
N GLN A 156 12.98 -4.17 -16.18
CA GLN A 156 12.65 -3.30 -17.32
C GLN A 156 13.57 -3.51 -18.55
N ILE A 157 14.49 -4.48 -18.48
CA ILE A 157 15.47 -4.82 -19.53
C ILE A 157 14.92 -5.94 -20.42
#